data_AF-A0A9X7CSA2-F1
#
_entry.id   AF-A0A9X7CSA2-F1
#
_cell.length_a   1.000
_cell.length_b   1.000
_cell.length_c   1.000
_cell.angle_alpha   90.00
_cell.angle_beta   90.00
_cell.angle_gamma   90.00
#
_symmetry.space_group_name_H-M   'P 1'
#
loop_
_entity.id
_entity.type
_entity.pdbx_description
1 polymer ?
#
loop_
_entity_poly.entity_id
_entity_poly.type
_entity_poly.pdbx_seq_one_letter_code
_entity_poly.pdbx_strand_id
1 'polypeptide(L)'
;MYKGYVQSMKAHGVPFGNYAFCRFVSINDAKKEAQDFWARGDKDALFWVADVEVKTMSDMRSGTQAFIDELKRLGAKKVGLYVGHHMYSSFGAASIEADFVWIPRYGGNKPAYPCDMWQYTETGHVDGIG
;
A
#
# COMPACT_ATOMS: atom_id res chain seq x y z
N MET A 1 15.32 -8.30 -7.13
CA MET A 1 14.09 -8.18 -7.93
C MET A 1 13.59 -6.73 -7.99
N TYR A 2 13.07 -6.11 -6.92
CA TYR A 2 12.57 -4.70 -6.92
C TYR A 2 13.48 -3.67 -7.63
N LYS A 3 14.77 -3.59 -7.24
CA LYS A 3 15.72 -2.63 -7.85
C LYS A 3 15.86 -2.81 -9.37
N GLY A 4 15.77 -4.04 -9.87
CA GLY A 4 15.82 -4.32 -11.31
C GLY A 4 14.58 -3.83 -12.04
N TYR A 5 13.40 -3.97 -11.43
CA TYR A 5 12.15 -3.43 -11.98
C TYR A 5 12.20 -1.90 -12.05
N VAL A 6 12.60 -1.24 -10.96
CA VAL A 6 12.75 0.23 -10.94
C VAL A 6 13.72 0.71 -11.99
N GLN A 7 14.90 0.08 -12.10
CA GLN A 7 15.90 0.44 -13.11
C GLN A 7 15.33 0.32 -14.53
N SER A 8 14.61 -0.78 -14.82
CA SER A 8 14.00 -0.99 -16.13
C SER A 8 12.88 0.01 -16.42
N MET A 9 11.99 0.27 -15.45
CA MET A 9 10.91 1.26 -15.58
C MET A 9 11.47 2.66 -15.85
N LYS A 10 12.52 3.07 -15.14
CA LYS A 10 13.21 4.35 -15.40
C LYS A 10 13.83 4.40 -16.80
N ALA A 11 14.50 3.33 -17.23
CA ALA A 11 15.12 3.26 -18.56
C ALA A 11 14.10 3.36 -19.70
N HIS A 12 12.84 2.97 -19.45
CA HIS A 12 11.76 2.96 -20.45
C HIS A 12 10.69 4.04 -20.21
N GLY A 13 10.89 4.97 -19.26
CA GLY A 13 9.95 6.05 -18.97
C GLY A 13 8.60 5.60 -18.40
N VAL A 14 8.55 4.42 -17.76
CA VAL A 14 7.33 3.89 -17.14
C VAL A 14 7.17 4.48 -15.73
N PRO A 15 6.06 5.20 -15.44
CA PRO A 15 5.80 5.73 -14.10
C PRO A 15 5.49 4.60 -13.12
N PHE A 16 5.95 4.73 -11.88
CA PHE A 16 5.76 3.69 -10.86
C PHE A 16 5.48 4.27 -9.47
N GLY A 17 4.91 3.44 -8.61
CA GLY A 17 4.76 3.66 -7.18
C GLY A 17 5.39 2.53 -6.38
N ASN A 18 5.46 2.71 -5.06
CA ASN A 18 5.94 1.69 -4.14
C ASN A 18 4.79 1.19 -3.25
N TYR A 19 4.77 -0.10 -2.91
CA TYR A 19 3.91 -0.64 -1.85
C TYR A 19 4.72 -1.54 -0.91
N ALA A 20 4.26 -1.67 0.33
CA ALA A 20 4.85 -2.58 1.31
C ALA A 20 3.76 -3.30 2.11
N PHE A 21 3.82 -4.63 2.07
CA PHE A 21 2.99 -5.51 2.90
C PHE A 21 3.33 -5.29 4.38
N CYS A 22 2.37 -4.79 5.15
CA CYS A 22 2.54 -4.42 6.54
C CYS A 22 2.53 -5.64 7.47
N ARG A 23 3.45 -5.68 8.43
CA ARG A 23 3.53 -6.74 9.46
C ARG A 23 3.76 -6.23 10.87
N PHE A 24 3.65 -4.91 11.08
CA PHE A 24 3.93 -4.28 12.35
C PHE A 24 3.12 -4.87 13.50
N VAL A 25 3.75 -5.05 14.66
CA VAL A 25 3.08 -5.61 15.86
C VAL A 25 2.81 -4.57 16.94
N SER A 26 3.25 -3.33 16.73
CA SER A 26 3.02 -2.19 17.62
C SER A 26 3.15 -0.86 16.86
N ILE A 27 2.79 0.26 17.50
CA ILE A 27 2.97 1.60 16.92
C ILE A 27 4.44 1.92 16.60
N ASN A 28 5.36 1.56 17.51
CA ASN A 28 6.79 1.81 17.28
C ASN A 28 7.32 0.95 16.12
N ASP A 29 6.83 -0.28 16.03
CA ASP A 29 7.17 -1.19 14.95
C ASP A 29 6.60 -0.73 13.60
N ALA A 30 5.38 -0.17 13.58
CA ALA A 30 4.79 0.43 12.39
C ALA A 30 5.63 1.60 11.85
N LYS A 31 6.12 2.47 12.73
CA LYS A 31 7.05 3.53 12.35
C LYS A 31 8.37 2.95 11.83
N LYS A 32 8.88 1.89 12.46
CA LYS A 32 10.12 1.25 12.02
C LYS A 32 9.96 0.60 10.64
N GLU A 33 8.85 -0.09 10.37
CA GLU A 33 8.53 -0.62 9.06
C GLU A 33 8.41 0.48 8.00
N ALA A 34 7.78 1.62 8.32
CA ALA A 34 7.67 2.76 7.41
C ALA A 34 9.04 3.38 7.09
N GLN A 35 9.93 3.51 8.09
CA GLN A 35 11.31 3.97 7.89
C GLN A 35 12.10 3.01 7.01
N ASP A 36 11.97 1.70 7.25
CA ASP A 36 12.62 0.67 6.46
C ASP A 36 12.11 0.68 5.01
N PHE A 37 10.80 0.80 4.83
CA PHE A 37 10.17 0.90 3.52
C PHE A 37 10.67 2.14 2.76
N TRP A 38 10.64 3.31 3.40
CA TRP A 38 11.16 4.55 2.84
C TRP A 38 12.65 4.43 2.47
N ALA A 39 13.49 3.87 3.34
CA ALA A 39 14.91 3.72 3.08
C ALA A 39 15.20 2.80 1.88
N ARG A 40 14.41 1.73 1.71
CA ARG A 40 14.57 0.73 0.64
C ARG A 40 13.96 1.17 -0.69
N GLY A 41 12.87 1.94 -0.65
CA GLY A 41 12.14 2.36 -1.82
C GLY A 41 12.84 3.49 -2.59
N ASP A 42 12.76 3.41 -3.91
CA ASP A 42 13.23 4.45 -4.80
C ASP A 42 12.38 5.73 -4.66
N LYS A 43 13.05 6.89 -4.66
CA LYS A 43 12.41 8.19 -4.38
C LYS A 43 11.72 8.81 -5.58
N ASP A 44 11.93 8.30 -6.78
CA ASP A 44 11.20 8.71 -7.97
C ASP A 44 9.78 8.10 -8.03
N ALA A 45 9.43 7.25 -7.05
CA ALA A 45 8.08 6.71 -6.92
C ALA A 45 7.04 7.83 -6.74
N LEU A 46 5.97 7.77 -7.53
CA LEU A 46 4.90 8.78 -7.54
C LEU A 46 4.03 8.74 -6.29
N PHE A 47 3.96 7.58 -5.63
CA PHE A 47 3.19 7.34 -4.42
C PHE A 47 3.73 6.14 -3.66
N TRP A 48 3.32 6.03 -2.39
CA TRP A 48 3.71 4.98 -1.45
C TRP A 48 2.45 4.34 -0.87
N VAL A 49 2.40 3.02 -0.71
CA VAL A 49 1.19 2.34 -0.24
C VAL A 49 1.48 1.47 0.97
N ALA A 50 0.68 1.65 2.03
CA ALA A 50 0.55 0.69 3.11
C ALA A 50 -0.40 -0.42 2.68
N ASP A 51 0.09 -1.65 2.56
CA ASP A 51 -0.67 -2.82 2.14
C ASP A 51 -1.04 -3.66 3.38
N VAL A 52 -2.31 -3.58 3.81
CA VAL A 52 -2.81 -4.20 5.04
C VAL A 52 -3.80 -5.33 4.75
N GLU A 53 -3.32 -6.56 4.85
CA GLU A 53 -4.11 -7.77 4.55
C GLU A 53 -4.35 -8.66 5.76
N VAL A 54 -3.44 -8.61 6.75
CA VAL A 54 -3.43 -9.53 7.89
C VAL A 54 -3.40 -8.76 9.20
N LYS A 55 -4.06 -9.32 10.22
CA LYS A 55 -4.08 -8.74 11.57
C LYS A 55 -2.79 -9.13 12.30
N THR A 56 -1.86 -8.18 12.45
CA THR A 56 -0.59 -8.36 13.18
C THR A 56 -0.57 -7.67 14.53
N MET A 57 -1.51 -6.76 14.80
CA MET A 57 -1.74 -6.17 16.11
C MET A 57 -3.24 -6.03 16.41
N SER A 58 -3.58 -5.77 17.67
CA SER A 58 -4.98 -5.64 18.11
C SER A 58 -5.70 -4.47 17.44
N ASP A 59 -5.03 -3.31 17.39
CA ASP A 59 -5.52 -2.08 16.77
C ASP A 59 -4.78 -1.79 15.46
N MET A 60 -5.22 -2.46 14.38
CA MET A 60 -4.66 -2.28 13.04
C MET A 60 -4.85 -0.86 12.52
N ARG A 61 -5.93 -0.16 12.90
CA ARG A 61 -6.18 1.21 12.47
C ARG A 61 -5.06 2.14 12.93
N SER A 62 -4.76 2.12 14.24
CA SER A 62 -3.74 3.00 14.81
C SER A 62 -2.33 2.64 14.34
N GLY A 63 -2.04 1.34 14.15
CA GLY A 63 -0.78 0.90 13.52
C GLY A 63 -0.61 1.41 12.09
N THR A 64 -1.66 1.28 11.28
CA THR A 64 -1.63 1.72 9.87
C THR A 64 -1.50 3.24 9.76
N GLN A 65 -2.22 3.99 10.60
CA GLN A 65 -2.08 5.46 10.62
C GLN A 65 -0.66 5.86 11.01
N ALA A 66 -0.06 5.22 12.03
CA ALA A 66 1.32 5.50 12.42
C ALA A 66 2.34 5.20 11.31
N PHE A 67 2.12 4.16 10.51
CA PHE A 67 2.94 3.84 9.34
C PHE A 67 2.81 4.94 8.26
N ILE A 68 1.59 5.35 7.93
CA ILE A 68 1.31 6.40 6.93
C ILE A 68 1.88 7.75 7.36
N ASP A 69 1.66 8.14 8.62
CA ASP A 69 2.17 9.39 9.19
C ASP A 69 3.70 9.44 9.15
N GLU A 70 4.37 8.32 9.44
CA GLU A 70 5.82 8.23 9.38
C GLU A 70 6.35 8.36 7.95
N LEU A 71 5.68 7.77 6.95
CA LEU A 71 6.03 7.99 5.55
C LEU A 71 5.89 9.47 5.15
N LYS A 72 4.78 10.11 5.54
CA LYS A 72 4.56 11.54 5.30
C LYS A 72 5.63 12.40 5.98
N ARG A 73 5.99 12.07 7.23
CA ARG A 73 7.08 12.73 7.99
C ARG A 73 8.44 12.59 7.32
N LEU A 74 8.73 11.42 6.72
CA LEU A 74 9.99 11.16 6.01
C LEU A 74 10.07 11.83 4.63
N GLY A 75 8.95 12.33 4.11
CA GLY A 75 8.90 13.16 2.92
C GLY A 75 8.00 12.64 1.80
N ALA A 76 7.32 11.50 1.99
CA ALA A 76 6.36 11.00 1.01
C ALA A 76 5.22 12.01 0.82
N LYS A 77 4.99 12.42 -0.43
CA LYS A 77 3.97 13.44 -0.77
C LYS A 77 2.60 12.86 -1.05
N LYS A 78 2.54 11.58 -1.43
CA LYS A 78 1.31 10.84 -1.70
C LYS A 78 1.44 9.46 -1.08
N VAL A 79 0.57 9.15 -0.13
CA VAL A 79 0.52 7.89 0.60
C VAL A 79 -0.89 7.31 0.51
N GLY A 80 -1.01 6.11 -0.05
CA GLY A 80 -2.27 5.38 -0.17
C GLY A 80 -2.39 4.23 0.81
N LEU A 81 -3.61 3.74 0.94
CA LEU A 81 -3.97 2.54 1.70
C LEU A 81 -4.48 1.47 0.75
N TYR A 82 -3.82 0.32 0.71
CA TYR A 82 -4.44 -0.91 0.22
C TYR A 82 -4.97 -1.72 1.40
N VAL A 83 -6.22 -2.16 1.32
CA VAL A 83 -6.83 -2.97 2.37
C VAL A 83 -7.70 -4.07 1.77
N GLY A 84 -7.47 -5.30 2.20
CA GLY A 84 -8.28 -6.45 1.77
C GLY A 84 -9.78 -6.22 2.03
N HIS A 85 -10.64 -6.58 1.08
CA HIS A 85 -12.09 -6.32 1.16
C HIS A 85 -12.73 -6.79 2.48
N HIS A 86 -12.34 -7.99 2.93
CA HIS A 86 -12.85 -8.60 4.15
C HIS A 86 -12.29 -7.96 5.43
N MET A 87 -11.18 -7.23 5.34
CA MET A 87 -10.53 -6.58 6.47
C MET A 87 -10.97 -5.13 6.68
N TYR A 88 -11.57 -4.49 5.68
CA TYR A 88 -11.90 -3.07 5.68
C TYR A 88 -12.62 -2.61 6.96
N SER A 89 -13.73 -3.26 7.31
CA SER A 89 -14.48 -2.92 8.53
C SER A 89 -13.73 -3.30 9.80
N SER A 90 -13.12 -4.49 9.86
CA SER A 90 -12.43 -4.97 11.06
C SER A 90 -11.18 -4.16 11.41
N PHE A 91 -10.54 -3.54 10.42
CA PHE A 91 -9.37 -2.68 10.61
C PHE A 91 -9.75 -1.20 10.75
N GLY A 92 -11.04 -0.85 10.72
CA GLY A 92 -11.49 0.53 10.81
C GLY A 92 -10.97 1.39 9.66
N ALA A 93 -10.84 0.82 8.45
CA ALA A 93 -10.17 1.46 7.32
C ALA A 93 -10.83 2.77 6.87
N ALA A 94 -12.14 2.93 7.10
CA ALA A 94 -12.86 4.17 6.83
C ALA A 94 -12.36 5.39 7.65
N SER A 95 -11.61 5.15 8.73
CA SER A 95 -11.07 6.19 9.61
C SER A 95 -9.55 6.37 9.47
N ILE A 96 -8.92 5.74 8.47
CA ILE A 96 -7.51 5.92 8.18
C ILE A 96 -7.37 7.06 7.17
N GLU A 97 -6.55 8.04 7.50
CA GLU A 97 -6.29 9.21 6.66
C GLU A 97 -5.16 8.91 5.65
N ALA A 98 -5.56 8.50 4.46
CA ALA A 98 -4.69 8.30 3.30
C ALA A 98 -5.08 9.25 2.16
N ASP A 99 -4.16 9.51 1.23
CA ASP A 99 -4.41 10.38 0.07
C ASP A 99 -5.22 9.66 -1.02
N PHE A 100 -5.26 8.32 -1.00
CA PHE A 100 -6.12 7.48 -1.83
C PHE A 100 -6.31 6.09 -1.21
N VAL A 101 -7.38 5.40 -1.60
CA VAL A 101 -7.73 4.05 -1.13
C VAL A 101 -7.77 3.06 -2.30
N TRP A 102 -7.13 1.92 -2.11
CA TRP A 102 -7.07 0.81 -3.05
C TRP A 102 -7.71 -0.43 -2.41
N ILE A 103 -8.72 -1.02 -3.07
CA ILE A 103 -9.44 -2.19 -2.53
C ILE A 103 -9.49 -3.32 -3.58
N PRO A 104 -9.13 -4.55 -3.22
CA PRO A 104 -9.36 -5.71 -4.08
C PRO A 104 -10.82 -6.16 -3.98
N ARG A 105 -11.39 -6.61 -5.11
CA ARG A 105 -12.60 -7.43 -5.09
C ARG A 105 -12.67 -8.22 -6.37
N TYR A 106 -12.49 -9.54 -6.25
CA TYR A 106 -12.48 -10.46 -7.37
C TYR A 106 -13.88 -11.07 -7.54
N GLY A 107 -14.29 -11.37 -8.78
CA GLY A 107 -15.62 -11.92 -9.07
C GLY A 107 -16.64 -10.93 -9.66
N GLY A 108 -16.15 -9.91 -10.38
CA GLY A 108 -16.97 -9.03 -11.25
C GLY A 108 -17.69 -7.88 -10.56
N ASN A 109 -17.94 -7.97 -9.25
CA ASN A 109 -18.53 -6.87 -8.48
C ASN A 109 -17.45 -5.87 -8.03
N LYS A 110 -17.72 -4.57 -8.20
CA LYS A 110 -16.88 -3.50 -7.65
C LYS A 110 -16.80 -3.55 -6.10
N PRO A 111 -15.77 -2.97 -5.47
CA PRO A 111 -15.70 -2.85 -4.02
C PRO A 111 -16.98 -2.25 -3.40
N ALA A 112 -17.41 -2.81 -2.27
CA ALA A 112 -18.58 -2.31 -1.52
C ALA A 112 -18.30 -1.00 -0.76
N TYR A 113 -17.02 -0.67 -0.59
CA TYR A 113 -16.56 0.56 0.05
C TYR A 113 -15.97 1.50 -1.01
N PRO A 114 -16.03 2.83 -0.80
CA PRO A 114 -15.38 3.78 -1.70
C PRO A 114 -13.87 3.51 -1.83
N CYS A 115 -13.36 3.59 -3.06
CA CYS A 115 -11.94 3.47 -3.37
C CYS A 115 -11.61 4.24 -4.66
N ASP A 116 -10.37 4.67 -4.78
CA ASP A 116 -9.82 5.34 -5.96
C ASP A 116 -9.22 4.33 -6.94
N MET A 117 -8.73 3.20 -6.42
CA MET A 117 -8.18 2.09 -7.20
C MET A 117 -8.90 0.77 -6.86
N TRP A 118 -9.24 0.00 -7.89
CA TRP A 118 -9.86 -1.32 -7.74
C TRP A 118 -8.95 -2.41 -8.32
N GLN A 119 -8.49 -3.33 -7.47
CA GLN A 119 -7.90 -4.59 -7.94
C GLN A 119 -9.03 -5.57 -8.27
N TYR A 120 -9.37 -5.70 -9.55
CA TYR A 120 -10.53 -6.50 -9.98
C TYR A 120 -10.20 -7.97 -10.25
N THR A 121 -8.92 -8.30 -10.41
CA THR A 121 -8.44 -9.66 -10.63
C THR A 121 -7.02 -9.83 -10.11
N GLU A 122 -6.67 -11.07 -9.77
CA GLU A 122 -5.31 -11.54 -9.48
C GLU A 122 -4.82 -12.57 -10.52
N THR A 123 -5.62 -12.82 -11.56
CA THR A 123 -5.36 -13.83 -12.61
C THR A 123 -5.35 -13.20 -14.01
N GLY A 124 -5.09 -11.89 -14.10
CA GLY A 124 -4.94 -11.19 -15.36
C GLY A 124 -3.70 -11.63 -16.12
N HIS A 125 -3.70 -11.41 -17.44
CA HIS A 125 -2.56 -11.65 -18.32
C HIS A 125 -2.17 -10.36 -19.02
N VAL A 126 -0.88 -10.01 -19.00
CA VAL A 126 -0.32 -8.89 -19.78
C VAL A 126 0.95 -9.37 -20.49
N ASP A 127 1.00 -9.19 -21.80
CA ASP A 127 2.13 -9.59 -22.64
C ASP A 127 3.46 -9.05 -22.08
N GLY A 128 4.42 -9.96 -21.91
CA GLY A 128 5.74 -9.65 -21.35
C GLY A 128 5.82 -9.63 -19.81
N ILE A 129 4.70 -9.76 -19.10
CA ILE A 129 4.65 -9.89 -17.65
C ILE A 129 4.24 -11.32 -17.26
N GLY A 130 3.13 -11.80 -17.84
CA GLY A 130 2.49 -13.07 -17.46
C GLY A 130 1.00 -12.91 -17.24
#